data_AF-A0A355YBG4-F1
#
_entry.id   AF-A0A355YBG4-F1
#
_cell.length_a   1.000
_cell.length_b   1.000
_cell.length_c   1.000
_cell.angle_alpha   90.00
_cell.angle_beta   90.00
_cell.angle_gamma   90.00
#
_symmetry.space_group_name_H-M   'P 1'
#
loop_
_entity.id
_entity.type
_entity.pdbx_description
1 polymer ?
#
loop_
_entity_poly.entity_id
_entity_poly.type
_entity_poly.pdbx_seq_one_letter_code
_entity_poly.pdbx_strand_id
1 'polypeptide(L)' 'MTFKGGGEVELEMMGNVMVGRYEVKDGKVYITGGKGGQTQAFRIDDKGCIDGGMLFGTLCKKP' A
#
# COMPACT_ATOMS: atom_id res chain seq x y z
N MET A 1 -2.10 -2.50 6.07
CA MET A 1 -2.04 -2.66 4.60
C MET A 1 -1.93 -4.13 4.30
N THR A 2 -2.86 -4.68 3.54
CA THR A 2 -2.90 -6.11 3.21
C THR A 2 -3.05 -6.26 1.70
N PHE A 3 -2.02 -6.81 1.05
CA PHE A 3 -2.03 -7.10 -0.38
C PHE A 3 -2.79 -8.40 -0.64
N LYS A 4 -3.74 -8.36 -1.56
CA LYS A 4 -4.52 -9.51 -2.00
C LYS A 4 -4.07 -9.94 -3.40
N GLY A 5 -4.44 -11.16 -3.79
CA GLY A 5 -4.30 -11.61 -5.18
C GLY A 5 -5.13 -10.75 -6.13
N GLY A 6 -4.73 -10.69 -7.41
CA GLY A 6 -5.48 -9.95 -8.43
C GLY A 6 -5.25 -8.43 -8.46
N GLY A 7 -4.22 -7.93 -7.77
CA GLY A 7 -3.84 -6.50 -7.82
C GLY A 7 -4.61 -5.61 -6.86
N GLU A 8 -5.28 -6.18 -5.85
CA GLU A 8 -6.03 -5.43 -4.84
C GLU A 8 -5.25 -5.26 -3.54
N VAL A 9 -5.52 -4.16 -2.83
CA VAL A 9 -4.94 -3.86 -1.52
C VAL A 9 -6.00 -3.29 -0.58
N GLU A 10 -5.99 -3.78 0.65
CA GLU A 10 -6.80 -3.24 1.74
C GLU A 10 -5.95 -2.31 2.62
N LEU A 11 -6.42 -1.08 2.80
CA LEU A 11 -5.86 -0.08 3.69
C LEU A 11 -6.81 0.14 4.85
N GLU A 12 -6.33 -0.13 6.07
CA GLU A 12 -7.05 0.23 7.28
C GLU A 12 -6.53 1.58 7.77
N MET A 13 -7.40 2.59 7.80
CA MET A 13 -7.10 3.95 8.22
C MET A 13 -8.17 4.43 9.18
N MET A 14 -7.77 4.78 10.42
CA MET A 14 -8.67 5.37 11.42
C MET A 14 -9.97 4.56 11.61
N GLY A 15 -9.87 3.22 11.64
CA GLY A 15 -11.02 2.31 11.80
C GLY A 15 -11.86 2.07 10.54
N ASN A 16 -11.51 2.69 9.40
CA ASN A 16 -12.14 2.43 8.12
C ASN A 16 -11.25 1.54 7.25
N VAL A 17 -11.85 0.57 6.55
CA VAL A 17 -11.16 -0.24 5.56
C VAL A 17 -11.49 0.29 4.16
N MET A 18 -10.45 0.72 3.45
CA MET A 18 -10.51 1.10 2.05
C MET A 18 -9.93 -0.02 1.18
N VAL A 19 -10.63 -0.36 0.10
CA VAL A 19 -10.10 -1.25 -0.95
C VAL A 19 -9.60 -0.39 -2.11
N GLY A 20 -8.37 -0.67 -2.55
CA GLY A 20 -7.74 -0.03 -3.68
C GLY A 20 -7.06 -1.04 -4.60
N ARG A 21 -6.47 -0.53 -5.68
CA ARG A 21 -5.56 -1.29 -6.54
C ARG A 21 -4.13 -0.89 -6.26
N TYR A 22 -3.20 -1.82 -6.46
CA TYR A 22 -1.78 -1.53 -6.35
C TYR A 22 -1.01 -1.91 -7.61
N GLU A 23 0.07 -1.18 -7.86
CA GLU A 23 1.05 -1.46 -8.89
C GLU A 23 2.46 -1.28 -8.31
N VAL A 24 3.38 -2.19 -8.62
CA VAL A 24 4.79 -2.09 -8.20
C VAL A 24 5.63 -1.70 -9.41
N LYS A 25 6.33 -0.57 -9.31
CA LYS A 25 7.20 -0.06 -10.38
C LYS A 25 8.29 0.82 -9.80
N ASP A 26 9.50 0.76 -10.36
CA ASP A 26 10.61 1.67 -10.02
C ASP A 26 10.94 1.71 -8.51
N GLY A 27 10.90 0.54 -7.84
CA GLY A 27 11.16 0.43 -6.39
C GLY A 27 10.09 1.07 -5.50
N LYS A 28 8.90 1.33 -6.04
CA LYS A 28 7.77 1.91 -5.31
C LYS A 28 6.52 1.06 -5.50
N VAL A 29 5.62 1.14 -4.53
CA VAL A 29 4.25 0.67 -4.67
C VAL A 29 3.32 1.86 -4.80
N TYR A 30 2.54 1.86 -5.87
CA TYR A 30 1.52 2.86 -6.15
C TYR A 30 0.18 2.27 -5.75
N ILE A 31 -0.57 2.95 -4.88
CA ILE A 31 -1.89 2.52 -4.44
C ILE A 31 -2.91 3.56 -4.85
N THR A 32 -3.92 3.12 -5.61
CA THR A 32 -5.04 3.95 -6.04
C THR A 32 -6.28 3.49 -5.28
N GLY A 33 -6.79 4.36 -4.41
CA GLY A 33 -8.02 4.07 -3.66
C GLY A 33 -9.26 4.18 -4.54
N GLY A 34 -10.17 3.18 -4.50
CA GLY A 34 -11.55 3.21 -5.03
C GLY A 34 -11.85 3.95 -6.36
N LYS A 35 -13.14 4.23 -6.62
CA LYS A 35 -13.58 4.94 -7.84
C LYS A 35 -13.23 6.43 -7.76
N GLY A 36 -12.07 6.80 -8.29
CA GLY A 36 -11.61 8.19 -8.42
C GLY A 36 -10.73 8.70 -7.27
N GLY A 37 -10.22 7.80 -6.42
CA GLY A 37 -9.29 8.19 -5.37
C GLY A 37 -7.90 8.50 -5.90
N GLN A 38 -7.17 9.27 -5.11
CA GLN A 38 -5.80 9.67 -5.44
C GLN A 38 -4.86 8.46 -5.40
N THR A 39 -3.92 8.43 -6.34
CA THR A 39 -2.81 7.47 -6.32
C THR A 39 -1.72 7.97 -5.37
N GLN A 40 -1.37 7.16 -4.39
CA GLN A 40 -0.28 7.41 -3.46
C GLN A 40 0.89 6.49 -3.79
N ALA A 41 2.11 7.04 -3.78
CA ALA A 41 3.33 6.26 -4.00
C ALA A 41 4.07 6.07 -2.69
N PHE A 42 4.37 4.82 -2.34
CA PHE A 42 5.15 4.44 -1.17
C PHE A 42 6.48 3.84 -1.61
N ARG A 43 7.56 4.16 -0.90
CA ARG A 43 8.89 3.59 -1.20
C ARG A 43 8.98 2.17 -0.67
N ILE A 44 9.70 1.32 -1.39
CA ILE A 44 10.12 0.01 -0.91
C ILE A 44 11.58 0.17 -0.47
N ASP A 45 11.88 -0.20 0.77
CA ASP A 45 13.23 -0.15 1.32
C ASP A 45 14.08 -1.36 0.87
N ASP A 46 15.37 -1.35 1.21
CA ASP A 46 16.32 -2.38 0.83
C ASP A 46 16.01 -3.77 1.43
N LYS A 47 15.10 -3.84 2.41
CA LYS A 47 14.63 -5.08 3.03
C LYS A 47 13.34 -5.60 2.36
N GLY A 48 12.83 -4.89 1.36
CA GLY A 48 11.56 -5.20 0.70
C GLY A 48 10.33 -4.78 1.50
N CYS A 49 10.48 -3.91 2.50
CA CYS A 49 9.39 -3.38 3.28
C CYS A 49 8.89 -2.04 2.70
N ILE A 50 7.61 -1.77 2.85
CA ILE A 50 7.01 -0.52 2.38
C ILE A 50 7.15 0.54 3.46
N ASP A 51 7.72 1.69 3.11
CA ASP A 51 7.71 2.90 3.94
C ASP A 51 6.38 3.63 3.77
N GLY A 52 5.47 3.39 4.71
CA GLY A 52 4.16 4.00 4.82
C GLY A 52 4.16 5.39 5.48
N GLY A 53 5.34 5.93 5.80
CA GLY A 53 5.50 7.21 6.48
C GLY A 53 4.79 7.24 7.84
N MET A 54 4.37 8.44 8.29
CA MET A 54 3.67 8.60 9.56
C MET A 54 2.30 7.92 9.62
N LEU A 55 1.68 7.63 8.46
CA LEU A 55 0.33 7.06 8.41
C LEU A 55 0.30 5.57 8.67
N PHE A 56 1.24 4.82 8.09
CA PHE A 56 1.25 3.36 8.20
C PHE A 56 2.53 2.77 8.80
N GLY A 57 3.54 3.61 9.08
CA GLY A 57 4.85 3.16 9.51
C GLY A 57 5.55 2.28 8.46
N THR A 58 6.54 1.51 8.90
CA THR A 58 7.18 0.51 8.04
C THR A 58 6.36 -0.77 8.03
N LEU A 59 5.97 -1.21 6.83
CA LEU A 59 5.13 -2.39 6.60
C LEU A 59 5.94 -3.47 5.90
N CYS A 60 6.29 -4.53 6.63
CA CYS A 60 6.99 -5.69 6.09
C CYS A 60 6.04 -6.86 5.83
N LYS A 61 6.41 -7.75 4.89
CA LYS A 61 5.71 -9.02 4.70
C LYS A 61 5.77 -9.80 6.01
N LYS A 62 4.61 -10.28 6.51
CA LYS A 62 4.58 -11.20 7.65
C LYS A 62 5.13 -12.57 7.21
N PRO A 63 5.90 -13.27 8.06
CA PRO A 63 6.38 -14.63 7.79
C PRO A 63 5.27 -15.58 7.36
#